data_AF-A0A3N5N730-F1
#
_entry.id   AF-A0A3N5N730-F1
#
_cell.length_a   1.000
_cell.length_b   1.000
_cell.length_c   1.000
_cell.angle_alpha   90.00
_cell.angle_beta   90.00
_cell.angle_gamma   90.00
#
_symmetry.space_group_name_H-M   'P 1'
#
loop_
_entity.id
_entity.type
_entity.pdbx_description
1 polymer ?
#
loop_
_entity_poly.entity_id
_entity_poly.type
_entity_poly.pdbx_seq_one_letter_code
_entity_poly.pdbx_strand_id
1 'polypeptide(L)'
;MPRPANRRQRVSETPQLSMSEHPLDPLSEAELALACDILKVEKNLGPNTRFGFVQLEEPAKADVVGGQPGQRLQRRAAATVFDNATGATHLAVVDLGTRTVAAWREHPTKAFPYGQPPVIIEEFFKVGD
;
A
#
# COMPACT_ATOMS: atom_id res chain seq x y z
N MET A 1 -13.95 -35.26 33.53
CA MET A 1 -13.53 -35.35 32.12
C MET A 1 -12.82 -34.07 31.72
N PRO A 2 -11.55 -34.09 31.27
CA PRO A 2 -10.85 -32.89 30.83
C PRO A 2 -11.19 -32.57 29.36
N ARG A 3 -11.32 -31.27 29.06
CA ARG A 3 -11.54 -30.74 27.69
C ARG A 3 -10.27 -30.94 26.84
N PRO A 4 -10.38 -31.28 25.54
CA PRO A 4 -9.21 -31.38 24.69
C PRO A 4 -8.60 -29.99 24.42
N ALA A 5 -7.26 -29.93 24.53
CA ALA A 5 -6.47 -28.73 24.26
C ALA A 5 -6.48 -28.41 22.76
N ASN A 6 -6.90 -27.19 22.41
CA ASN A 6 -6.91 -26.73 21.02
C ASN A 6 -5.48 -26.38 20.58
N ARG A 7 -4.89 -27.26 19.76
CA ARG A 7 -3.56 -27.09 19.18
C ARG A 7 -3.61 -25.94 18.18
N ARG A 8 -3.22 -24.73 18.61
CA ARG A 8 -2.98 -23.59 17.71
C ARG A 8 -1.81 -23.96 16.79
N GLN A 9 -2.10 -24.49 15.61
CA GLN A 9 -1.14 -24.51 14.51
C GLN A 9 -0.88 -23.07 14.11
N ARG A 10 0.34 -22.61 14.39
CA ARG A 10 0.87 -21.35 13.91
C ARG A 10 1.22 -21.60 12.44
N VAL A 11 0.36 -21.16 11.52
CA VAL A 11 0.67 -21.19 10.09
C VAL A 11 1.73 -20.12 9.87
N SER A 12 2.97 -20.55 9.63
CA SER A 12 4.03 -19.70 9.10
C SER A 12 3.82 -19.63 7.58
N GLU A 13 2.95 -18.73 7.14
CA GLU A 13 2.76 -18.42 5.72
C GLU A 13 3.67 -17.26 5.33
N THR A 14 4.67 -17.57 4.50
CA THR A 14 5.33 -16.54 3.69
C THR A 14 4.26 -15.94 2.78
N PRO A 15 4.08 -14.61 2.69
CA PRO A 15 3.03 -14.02 1.85
C PRO A 15 3.27 -14.42 0.40
N GLN A 16 2.45 -15.35 -0.10
CA GLN A 16 2.45 -15.78 -1.49
C GLN A 16 1.76 -14.67 -2.30
N LEU A 17 2.43 -14.15 -3.33
CA LEU A 17 1.80 -13.25 -4.29
C LEU A 17 0.70 -14.04 -5.04
N SER A 18 -0.55 -13.94 -4.57
CA SER A 18 -1.70 -14.50 -5.27
C SER A 18 -1.84 -13.80 -6.60
N MET A 19 -1.95 -14.55 -7.70
CA MET A 19 -2.09 -13.96 -9.02
C MET A 19 -3.45 -13.26 -9.11
N SER A 20 -3.45 -11.94 -9.34
CA SER A 20 -4.67 -11.22 -9.70
C SER A 20 -5.15 -11.75 -11.06
N GLU A 21 -6.40 -12.17 -11.13
CA GLU A 21 -6.98 -12.78 -12.33
C GLU A 21 -7.40 -11.68 -13.33
N HIS A 22 -7.87 -10.55 -12.82
CA HIS A 22 -8.23 -9.37 -13.58
C HIS A 22 -7.24 -8.22 -13.33
N PRO A 23 -6.86 -7.42 -14.35
CA PRO A 23 -5.91 -6.32 -14.18
C PRO A 23 -6.36 -5.21 -13.21
N LEU A 24 -7.67 -5.10 -12.97
CA LEU A 24 -8.26 -4.17 -12.01
C LEU A 24 -8.55 -4.80 -10.64
N ASP A 25 -8.15 -6.05 -10.42
CA ASP A 25 -8.27 -6.65 -9.10
C ASP A 25 -7.46 -5.81 -8.09
N PRO A 26 -8.01 -5.57 -6.88
CA PRO A 26 -7.30 -4.90 -5.81
C PRO A 26 -5.93 -5.51 -5.55
N LEU A 27 -5.06 -4.77 -4.88
CA LEU A 27 -3.80 -5.32 -4.39
C LEU A 27 -4.10 -6.49 -3.43
N SER A 28 -3.43 -7.61 -3.65
CA SER A 28 -3.41 -8.69 -2.67
C SER A 28 -2.64 -8.26 -1.40
N GLU A 29 -2.82 -8.99 -0.30
CA GLU A 29 -2.08 -8.73 0.93
C GLU A 29 -0.56 -8.77 0.72
N ALA A 30 -0.08 -9.73 -0.07
CA ALA A 30 1.33 -9.88 -0.41
C ALA A 30 1.86 -8.69 -1.24
N GLU A 31 1.06 -8.17 -2.16
CA GLU A 31 1.41 -6.98 -2.95
C GLU A 31 1.42 -5.71 -2.09
N LEU A 32 0.44 -5.57 -1.19
CA LEU A 32 0.35 -4.46 -0.25
C LEU A 32 1.57 -4.43 0.68
N ALA A 33 1.93 -5.59 1.25
CA ALA A 33 3.10 -5.74 2.10
C ALA A 33 4.39 -5.41 1.32
N LEU A 34 4.54 -5.96 0.11
CA LEU A 34 5.68 -5.69 -0.76
C LEU A 34 5.81 -4.19 -1.08
N ALA A 35 4.71 -3.52 -1.44
CA ALA A 35 4.72 -2.08 -1.72
C ALA A 35 5.19 -1.26 -0.51
N CYS A 36 4.65 -1.57 0.67
CA CYS A 36 5.04 -0.91 1.91
C CYS A 36 6.53 -1.12 2.22
N ASP A 37 7.04 -2.33 2.03
CA ASP A 37 8.43 -2.67 2.33
C ASP A 37 9.41 -2.00 1.36
N ILE A 38 9.09 -1.95 0.06
CA ILE A 38 9.87 -1.19 -0.92
C ILE A 38 9.96 0.29 -0.51
N LEU A 39 8.82 0.90 -0.14
CA LEU A 39 8.79 2.30 0.29
C LEU A 39 9.61 2.55 1.56
N LYS A 40 9.48 1.67 2.57
CA LYS A 40 10.27 1.77 3.81
C LYS A 40 11.76 1.76 3.53
N VAL A 41 12.23 0.85 2.67
CA VAL A 41 13.64 0.68 2.35
C VAL A 41 14.16 1.83 1.48
N GLU A 42 13.52 2.10 0.34
CA GLU A 42 14.05 3.07 -0.63
C GLU A 42 13.94 4.53 -0.17
N LYS A 43 12.96 4.85 0.67
CA LYS A 43 12.76 6.21 1.19
C LYS A 43 13.18 6.38 2.63
N ASN A 44 13.77 5.33 3.22
CA ASN A 44 14.28 5.32 4.59
C ASN A 44 13.22 5.87 5.57
N LEU A 45 12.00 5.33 5.48
CA LEU A 45 10.86 5.85 6.24
C LEU A 45 11.05 5.64 7.74
N GLY A 46 10.76 6.68 8.52
CA GLY A 46 10.94 6.69 9.97
C GLY A 46 9.78 6.05 10.74
N PRO A 47 9.92 5.93 12.08
CA PRO A 47 8.90 5.30 12.94
C PRO A 47 7.59 6.09 13.03
N ASN A 48 7.60 7.38 12.71
CA ASN A 48 6.43 8.27 12.70
C ASN A 48 5.67 8.24 11.35
N THR A 49 6.22 7.54 10.35
CA THR A 49 5.60 7.46 9.05
C THR A 49 4.36 6.56 9.10
N ARG A 50 3.30 7.00 8.42
CA ARG A 50 2.04 6.29 8.25
C ARG A 50 1.68 6.19 6.78
N PHE A 51 1.11 5.05 6.42
CA PHE A 51 0.49 4.84 5.13
C PHE A 51 -0.99 5.17 5.26
N GLY A 52 -1.37 6.38 4.85
CA GLY A 52 -2.75 6.84 4.92
C GLY A 52 -3.66 6.11 3.94
N PHE A 53 -3.10 5.73 2.79
CA PHE A 53 -3.81 4.98 1.78
C PHE A 53 -2.81 4.21 0.91
N VAL A 54 -3.13 2.97 0.54
CA VAL A 54 -2.36 2.16 -0.40
C VAL A 54 -3.33 1.37 -1.25
N GLN A 55 -3.26 1.53 -2.57
CA GLN A 55 -4.18 0.87 -3.51
C GLN A 55 -3.50 0.57 -4.83
N LEU A 56 -4.18 -0.19 -5.69
CA LEU A 56 -3.76 -0.38 -7.07
C LEU A 56 -3.70 0.98 -7.77
N GLU A 57 -2.57 1.29 -8.38
CA GLU A 57 -2.54 2.30 -9.43
C GLU A 57 -3.11 1.62 -10.69
N GLU A 58 -4.36 1.95 -11.02
CA GLU A 58 -5.06 1.31 -12.13
C GLU A 58 -4.25 1.47 -13.44
N PRO A 59 -4.10 0.39 -14.23
CA PRO A 59 -3.48 0.47 -15.55
C PRO A 59 -4.21 1.45 -16.47
N ALA A 60 -3.52 1.92 -17.51
CA ALA A 60 -4.12 2.82 -18.47
C ALA A 60 -5.37 2.17 -19.11
N LYS A 61 -6.44 2.96 -19.27
CA LYS A 61 -7.70 2.48 -19.87
C LYS A 61 -7.50 1.78 -21.21
N ALA A 62 -6.59 2.29 -22.05
CA ALA A 62 -6.28 1.69 -23.35
C ALA A 62 -5.71 0.26 -23.22
N ASP A 63 -4.88 0.02 -22.20
CA ASP A 63 -4.28 -1.30 -21.95
C ASP A 63 -5.31 -2.28 -21.38
N VAL A 64 -6.22 -1.79 -20.54
CA VAL A 64 -7.32 -2.60 -20.01
C VAL A 64 -8.30 -3.00 -21.11
N VAL A 65 -8.70 -2.06 -21.98
CA VAL A 65 -9.68 -2.31 -23.06
C VAL A 65 -9.07 -3.09 -24.22
N GLY A 66 -7.81 -2.84 -24.56
CA GLY A 66 -7.08 -3.53 -25.62
C GLY A 66 -6.46 -4.86 -25.18
N GLY A 67 -6.56 -5.19 -23.90
CA GLY A 67 -5.93 -6.35 -23.30
C GLY A 67 -6.48 -7.68 -23.84
N GLN A 68 -5.58 -8.63 -24.10
CA GLN A 68 -6.00 -10.00 -24.41
C GLN A 68 -6.31 -10.79 -23.14
N PRO A 69 -7.23 -11.77 -23.18
CA PRO A 69 -7.43 -12.69 -22.06
C PRO A 69 -6.10 -13.34 -21.64
N GLY A 70 -5.74 -13.20 -20.36
CA GLY A 70 -4.48 -13.71 -19.81
C GLY A 70 -3.25 -12.82 -20.01
N GLN A 71 -3.36 -11.67 -20.70
CA GLN A 71 -2.30 -10.68 -20.75
C GLN A 71 -2.10 -10.06 -19.36
N ARG A 72 -0.87 -10.17 -18.83
CA ARG A 72 -0.51 -9.52 -17.58
C ARG A 72 -0.12 -8.07 -17.84
N LEU A 73 -0.86 -7.15 -17.23
CA LEU A 73 -0.47 -5.75 -17.18
C LEU A 73 0.47 -5.50 -16.00
N GLN A 74 1.29 -4.47 -16.14
CA GLN A 74 2.15 -3.99 -15.07
C GLN A 74 1.28 -3.57 -13.87
N ARG A 75 1.61 -4.08 -12.68
CA ARG A 75 0.91 -3.74 -11.45
C ARG A 75 1.76 -2.77 -10.63
N ARG A 76 1.16 -1.64 -10.29
CA ARG A 76 1.77 -0.60 -9.48
C ARG A 76 0.89 -0.29 -8.29
N ALA A 77 1.49 0.12 -7.18
CA ALA A 77 0.78 0.55 -5.99
C ALA A 77 0.92 2.07 -5.84
N ALA A 78 -0.21 2.77 -5.78
CA ALA A 78 -0.25 4.17 -5.39
C ALA A 78 -0.39 4.26 -3.87
N ALA A 79 0.42 5.10 -3.22
CA ALA A 79 0.39 5.29 -1.78
C ALA A 79 0.43 6.76 -1.37
N THR A 80 -0.37 7.10 -0.36
CA THR A 80 -0.27 8.37 0.38
C THR A 80 0.46 8.10 1.68
N VAL A 81 1.66 8.67 1.81
CA VAL A 81 2.56 8.45 2.94
C VAL A 81 2.78 9.76 3.66
N PHE A 82 2.64 9.79 4.97
CA PHE A 82 2.88 11.00 5.75
C PHE A 82 3.58 10.73 7.07
N ASP A 83 4.36 11.69 7.53
CA ASP A 83 4.97 11.67 8.86
C ASP A 83 4.02 12.38 9.84
N ASN A 84 3.52 11.66 10.84
CA ASN A 84 2.51 12.20 11.77
C ASN A 84 3.08 13.19 12.81
N ALA A 85 4.41 13.33 12.91
CA ALA A 85 5.05 14.30 13.80
C ALA A 85 5.24 15.66 13.11
N THR A 86 5.51 15.65 11.81
CA THR A 86 5.84 16.86 11.01
C THR A 86 4.71 17.29 10.06
N GLY A 87 3.83 16.37 9.69
CA GLY A 87 2.81 16.54 8.65
C GLY A 87 3.36 16.45 7.21
N ALA A 88 4.65 16.14 7.04
CA ALA A 88 5.25 15.99 5.71
C ALA A 88 4.57 14.83 4.96
N THR A 89 3.99 15.13 3.80
CA THR A 89 3.14 14.18 3.05
C THR A 89 3.72 13.98 1.66
N HIS A 90 3.70 12.74 1.19
CA HIS A 90 4.17 12.33 -0.12
C HIS A 90 3.16 11.43 -0.80
N LEU A 91 3.02 11.61 -2.12
CA LEU A 91 2.33 10.68 -3.00
C LEU A 91 3.38 9.83 -3.71
N ALA A 92 3.22 8.52 -3.59
CA ALA A 92 4.16 7.55 -4.09
C ALA A 92 3.50 6.62 -5.11
N VAL A 93 4.31 6.16 -6.06
CA VAL A 93 3.97 5.05 -6.95
C VAL A 93 5.09 4.03 -6.85
N VAL A 94 4.74 2.79 -6.55
CA VAL A 94 5.67 1.66 -6.46
C VAL A 94 5.38 0.70 -7.59
N ASP A 95 6.42 0.31 -8.32
CA ASP A 95 6.33 -0.76 -9.28
C ASP A 95 6.59 -2.11 -8.62
N LEU A 96 5.59 -2.98 -8.63
CA LEU A 96 5.68 -4.29 -7.97
C LEU A 96 6.50 -5.31 -8.77
N GLY A 97 6.56 -5.12 -10.10
CA GLY A 97 7.31 -5.99 -11.00
C GLY A 97 8.81 -5.73 -10.93
N THR A 98 9.21 -4.46 -11.00
CA THR A 98 10.62 -4.05 -10.88
C THR A 98 11.07 -3.87 -9.44
N ARG A 99 10.13 -3.84 -8.49
CA ARG A 99 10.37 -3.60 -7.05
C ARG A 99 11.07 -2.27 -6.81
N THR A 100 10.60 -1.21 -7.47
CA THR A 100 11.19 0.12 -7.37
C THR A 100 10.17 1.21 -7.11
N VAL A 101 10.57 2.30 -6.46
CA VAL A 101 9.72 3.49 -6.34
C VAL A 101 9.75 4.28 -7.65
N ALA A 102 8.69 4.16 -8.46
CA ALA A 102 8.54 4.83 -9.74
C ALA A 102 8.23 6.33 -9.61
N ALA A 103 7.55 6.75 -8.53
CA ALA A 103 7.32 8.15 -8.22
C ALA A 103 7.34 8.40 -6.71
N TRP A 104 7.89 9.55 -6.31
CA TRP A 104 7.86 10.04 -4.95
C TRP A 104 7.79 11.57 -4.99
N ARG A 105 6.61 12.12 -4.66
CA ARG A 105 6.33 13.55 -4.81
C ARG A 105 5.83 14.11 -3.51
N GLU A 106 6.47 15.16 -3.03
CA GLU A 106 5.94 15.93 -1.90
C GLU A 106 4.56 16.52 -2.27
N HIS A 107 3.63 16.42 -1.33
CA HIS A 107 2.29 16.99 -1.41
C HIS A 107 2.21 18.16 -0.42
N PRO A 108 2.19 19.42 -0.89
CA PRO A 108 2.35 20.60 -0.04
C PRO A 108 1.05 20.95 0.68
N THR A 109 0.73 20.19 1.72
CA THR A 109 -0.52 20.27 2.50
C THR A 109 -0.80 21.63 3.13
N LYS A 110 0.21 22.51 3.22
CA LYS A 110 0.11 23.85 3.83
C LYS A 110 -0.20 24.97 2.82
N ALA A 111 -0.33 24.64 1.54
CA ALA A 111 -0.55 25.63 0.48
C ALA A 111 -1.82 25.32 -0.32
N PHE A 112 -2.56 26.35 -0.72
CA PHE A 112 -3.63 26.22 -1.72
C PHE A 112 -3.03 25.77 -3.08
N PRO A 113 -3.69 24.89 -3.86
CA PRO A 113 -5.02 24.29 -3.64
C PRO A 113 -4.99 22.90 -2.97
N TYR A 114 -3.92 22.55 -2.27
CA TYR A 114 -3.69 21.19 -1.80
C TYR A 114 -4.39 20.89 -0.47
N GLY A 115 -5.04 19.73 -0.40
CA GLY A 115 -5.72 19.24 0.80
C GLY A 115 -4.81 18.45 1.76
N GLN A 116 -5.35 18.09 2.92
CA GLN A 116 -4.69 17.21 3.89
C GLN A 116 -4.86 15.73 3.50
N PRO A 117 -3.96 14.82 3.95
CA PRO A 117 -4.15 13.39 3.80
C PRO A 117 -5.40 12.89 4.57
N PRO A 118 -5.88 11.66 4.29
CA PRO A 118 -6.99 11.07 5.03
C PRO A 118 -6.66 10.92 6.53
N VAL A 119 -7.67 11.11 7.37
CA VAL A 119 -7.58 10.77 8.80
C VAL A 119 -7.59 9.25 8.94
N ILE A 120 -6.58 8.69 9.61
CA ILE A 120 -6.45 7.24 9.81
C ILE A 120 -7.01 6.79 11.16
N ILE A 121 -7.39 5.51 11.27
CA ILE A 121 -7.97 4.94 12.49
C ILE A 121 -7.06 5.13 13.73
N GLU A 122 -5.74 5.11 13.55
CA GLU A 122 -4.78 5.35 14.63
C GLU A 122 -4.91 6.76 15.23
N GLU A 123 -5.22 7.77 14.42
CA GLU A 123 -5.42 9.14 14.89
C GLU A 123 -6.69 9.25 15.76
N PHE A 124 -7.74 8.49 15.44
CA PHE A 124 -8.94 8.42 16.29
C PHE A 124 -8.63 7.85 17.67
N PHE A 125 -7.83 6.80 17.75
CA PHE A 125 -7.45 6.20 19.04
C PHE A 125 -6.58 7.13 19.88
N LYS A 126 -5.69 7.92 19.26
CA LYS A 126 -4.79 8.84 19.97
C LYS A 126 -5.51 9.98 20.68
N VAL A 127 -6.69 10.38 20.23
CA VAL A 127 -7.48 11.50 20.82
C VAL A 127 -8.36 11.03 21.99
N GLY A 128 -8.60 9.72 22.12
CA GLY A 128 -9.52 9.16 23.11
C GLY A 128 -8.95 8.91 24.51
N ASP A 129 -7.63 9.05 24.69
CA ASP A 129 -6.91 8.95 25.97
C ASP A 129 -6.64 10.33 26.58
#